data_AF-A0A6P2ED01-F1
#
_entry.id   AF-A0A6P2ED01-F1
#
_cell.length_a   1.000
_cell.length_b   1.000
_cell.length_c   1.000
_cell.angle_alpha   90.00
_cell.angle_beta   90.00
_cell.angle_gamma   90.00
#
_symmetry.space_group_name_H-M   'P 1'
#
loop_
_entity.id
_entity.type
_entity.pdbx_description
1 polymer ?
#
loop_
_entity_poly.entity_id
_entity_poly.type
_entity_poly.pdbx_seq_one_letter_code
_entity_poly.pdbx_strand_id
1 'polypeptide(L)'
;MPTKIVDFSARSEIVRAEPFNIHFWECTPSEFKAYLGKPRDFLRKMGIGLPRDCRIETTIENHDWLGDEAPDFESQNGTVICNVGSGGVSRQVYRVVSYAHDKSAIGEFKKVRLHKAGQEQVGEENEKDKKKKKRRGK
;
A
#
# COMPACT_ATOMS: atom_id res chain seq x y z
N MET A 1 -5.42 -14.75 -7.87
CA MET A 1 -4.20 -13.94 -7.65
C MET A 1 -4.63 -12.55 -7.20
N PRO A 2 -3.92 -11.93 -6.23
CA PRO A 2 -4.22 -10.57 -5.78
C PRO A 2 -4.27 -9.60 -6.95
N THR A 3 -5.16 -8.62 -6.85
CA THR A 3 -5.43 -7.64 -7.91
C THR A 3 -5.08 -6.23 -7.42
N LYS A 4 -5.07 -5.27 -8.35
CA LYS A 4 -4.78 -3.86 -8.08
C LYS A 4 -3.50 -3.64 -7.27
N ILE A 5 -2.45 -4.37 -7.62
CA ILE A 5 -1.13 -4.25 -7.00
C ILE A 5 -0.52 -2.90 -7.39
N VAL A 6 -0.14 -2.12 -6.39
CA VAL A 6 0.49 -0.80 -6.54
C VAL A 6 1.78 -0.79 -5.75
N ASP A 7 2.89 -0.57 -6.45
CA ASP A 7 4.19 -0.23 -5.88
C ASP A 7 4.32 1.30 -5.83
N PHE A 8 4.47 1.86 -4.62
CA PHE A 8 4.62 3.30 -4.45
C PHE A 8 6.01 3.79 -4.86
N SER A 9 7.05 2.95 -4.79
CA SER A 9 8.40 3.27 -5.27
C SER A 9 8.46 3.37 -6.80
N ALA A 10 7.54 2.69 -7.50
CA ALA A 10 7.36 2.88 -8.94
C ALA A 10 6.69 4.22 -9.28
N ARG A 11 5.94 4.82 -8.35
CA ARG A 11 5.14 6.02 -8.57
C ARG A 11 5.78 7.31 -8.08
N SER A 12 6.68 7.24 -7.11
CA SER A 12 7.35 8.41 -6.51
C SER A 12 8.85 8.18 -6.40
N GLU A 13 9.64 9.11 -6.93
CA GLU A 13 11.11 9.08 -6.78
C GLU A 13 11.54 9.30 -5.33
N ILE A 14 10.74 10.04 -4.56
CA ILE A 14 10.97 10.29 -3.14
C ILE A 14 10.88 8.98 -2.37
N VAL A 15 9.77 8.25 -2.55
CA VAL A 15 9.59 6.94 -1.90
C VAL A 15 10.65 5.94 -2.36
N ARG A 16 11.06 5.99 -3.63
CA ARG A 16 12.13 5.13 -4.17
C ARG A 16 13.48 5.38 -3.50
N ALA A 17 13.75 6.60 -3.06
CA ALA A 17 14.99 6.97 -2.38
C ALA A 17 15.02 6.53 -0.90
N GLU A 18 13.86 6.21 -0.32
CA GLU A 18 13.74 5.77 1.07
C GLU A 18 14.16 4.30 1.25
N PRO A 19 14.63 3.91 2.44
CA PRO A 19 15.16 2.56 2.68
C PRO A 19 14.05 1.53 2.98
N PHE A 20 12.78 1.89 2.82
CA PHE A 20 11.63 1.03 3.06
C PHE A 20 10.75 0.96 1.82
N ASN A 21 10.11 -0.20 1.64
CA ASN A 21 9.12 -0.40 0.61
C ASN A 21 7.74 0.06 1.11
N ILE A 22 6.87 0.45 0.17
CA ILE A 22 5.44 0.64 0.42
C ILE A 22 4.69 0.03 -0.77
N HIS A 23 3.74 -0.86 -0.48
CA HIS A 23 2.91 -1.52 -1.48
C HIS A 23 1.44 -1.50 -1.04
N PHE A 24 0.54 -1.49 -2.02
CA PHE A 24 -0.88 -1.72 -1.83
C PHE A 24 -1.35 -2.86 -2.74
N TRP A 25 -2.29 -3.68 -2.28
CA TRP A 25 -2.96 -4.68 -3.12
C TRP A 25 -4.34 -5.03 -2.55
N GLU A 26 -5.20 -5.53 -3.42
CA GLU A 26 -6.48 -6.13 -3.06
C GLU A 26 -6.43 -7.64 -3.24
N CYS A 27 -7.15 -8.37 -2.39
CA CYS A 27 -7.34 -9.80 -2.58
C CYS A 27 -8.74 -10.23 -2.12
N THR A 28 -9.17 -11.39 -2.62
CA THR A 28 -10.39 -12.06 -2.12
C THR A 28 -10.14 -12.66 -0.73
N PRO A 29 -11.19 -13.06 0.01
CA PRO A 29 -11.03 -13.82 1.25
C PRO A 29 -10.17 -15.07 1.06
N SER A 30 -10.44 -15.88 0.03
CA SER A 30 -9.69 -17.11 -0.25
C SER A 30 -8.20 -16.86 -0.53
N GLU A 31 -7.87 -15.77 -1.21
CA GLU A 31 -6.50 -15.34 -1.44
C GLU A 31 -5.85 -14.82 -0.17
N PHE A 32 -6.60 -14.11 0.68
CA PHE A 32 -6.14 -13.65 1.97
C PHE A 32 -5.82 -14.82 2.91
N LYS A 33 -6.64 -15.88 2.90
CA LYS A 33 -6.35 -17.16 3.58
C LYS A 33 -5.01 -17.75 3.13
N ALA A 34 -4.74 -17.74 1.81
CA ALA A 34 -3.48 -18.20 1.26
C ALA A 34 -2.29 -17.32 1.72
N TYR A 35 -2.49 -16.00 1.81
CA TYR A 35 -1.50 -15.08 2.39
C TYR A 35 -1.22 -15.40 3.86
N LEU A 36 -2.25 -15.55 4.70
CA LEU A 36 -2.07 -15.85 6.13
C LEU A 36 -1.33 -17.18 6.35
N GLY A 37 -1.58 -18.19 5.53
CA GLY A 37 -0.90 -19.49 5.63
C GLY A 37 0.56 -19.48 5.16
N LYS A 38 0.88 -18.73 4.10
CA LYS A 38 2.25 -18.64 3.53
C LYS A 38 2.58 -17.22 3.06
N PRO A 39 2.75 -16.24 3.98
CA PRO A 39 2.79 -14.83 3.62
C PRO A 39 3.99 -14.48 2.75
N ARG A 40 5.16 -15.05 3.04
CA ARG A 40 6.38 -14.79 2.27
C ARG A 40 6.28 -15.30 0.82
N ASP A 41 5.71 -16.49 0.62
CA ASP A 41 5.54 -17.05 -0.72
C ASP A 41 4.50 -16.25 -1.52
N PHE A 42 3.43 -15.82 -0.85
CA PHE A 42 2.41 -14.96 -1.42
C PHE A 42 3.00 -13.61 -1.87
N LEU A 43 3.73 -12.92 -0.99
CA LEU A 43 4.41 -11.66 -1.29
C LEU A 43 5.42 -11.82 -2.43
N ARG A 44 6.20 -12.91 -2.44
CA ARG A 44 7.16 -13.20 -3.53
C ARG A 44 6.47 -13.33 -4.89
N LYS A 45 5.29 -13.98 -4.96
CA LYS A 45 4.51 -14.09 -6.21
C LYS A 45 4.01 -12.73 -6.73
N MET A 46 3.84 -11.75 -5.85
CA MET A 46 3.52 -10.36 -6.22
C MET A 46 4.75 -9.54 -6.63
N GLY A 47 5.95 -10.10 -6.54
CA GLY A 47 7.22 -9.38 -6.78
C GLY A 47 7.83 -8.75 -5.53
N ILE A 48 7.23 -8.93 -4.35
CA ILE A 48 7.76 -8.39 -3.09
C ILE A 48 8.72 -9.41 -2.48
N GLY A 49 10.01 -9.25 -2.79
CA GLY A 49 11.09 -10.06 -2.23
C GLY A 49 11.52 -9.55 -0.85
N LEU A 50 11.37 -10.39 0.18
CA LEU A 50 11.81 -10.07 1.54
C LEU A 50 12.92 -11.04 2.01
N PRO A 51 14.02 -10.55 2.61
CA PRO A 51 15.04 -11.38 3.22
C PRO A 51 14.47 -12.37 4.24
N ARG A 52 15.15 -13.51 4.43
CA ARG A 52 14.66 -14.60 5.29
C ARG A 52 14.47 -14.17 6.75
N ASP A 53 15.35 -13.30 7.24
CA ASP A 53 15.39 -12.72 8.59
C ASP A 53 14.40 -11.55 8.77
N CYS A 54 13.87 -10.98 7.68
CA CYS A 54 12.83 -9.96 7.76
C CYS A 54 11.51 -10.60 8.23
N ARG A 55 11.02 -10.19 9.41
CA ARG A 55 9.76 -10.67 9.98
C ARG A 55 8.57 -10.07 9.22
N ILE A 56 7.46 -10.81 9.12
CA ILE A 56 6.22 -10.31 8.54
C ILE A 56 5.21 -10.19 9.68
N GLU A 57 4.69 -8.99 9.91
CA GLU A 57 3.68 -8.71 10.94
C GLU A 57 2.39 -8.29 10.23
N THR A 58 1.25 -8.90 10.58
CA THR A 58 -0.05 -8.60 9.96
C THR A 58 -1.02 -8.10 11.02
N THR A 59 -1.72 -7.01 10.72
CA THR A 59 -2.84 -6.48 11.53
C THR A 59 -4.10 -6.47 10.67
N ILE A 60 -5.20 -6.99 11.20
CA ILE A 60 -6.52 -6.95 10.57
C ILE A 60 -7.36 -5.95 11.38
N GLU A 61 -7.73 -4.82 10.79
CA GLU A 61 -8.33 -3.69 11.52
C GLU A 61 -9.81 -3.92 11.89
N ASN A 62 -10.56 -4.65 11.06
CA ASN A 62 -11.98 -4.98 11.27
C ASN A 62 -12.21 -6.49 11.20
N HIS A 63 -11.46 -7.22 12.03
CA HIS A 63 -11.44 -8.69 12.00
C HIS A 63 -12.81 -9.33 12.31
N ASP A 64 -13.59 -8.72 13.20
CA ASP A 64 -14.96 -9.11 13.52
C ASP A 64 -15.87 -9.05 12.29
N TRP A 65 -15.89 -7.91 11.60
CA TRP A 65 -16.67 -7.73 10.37
C TRP A 65 -16.26 -8.73 9.27
N LEU A 66 -14.95 -8.96 9.10
CA LEU A 66 -14.46 -9.97 8.15
C LEU A 66 -14.93 -11.39 8.52
N GLY A 67 -15.00 -11.70 9.80
CA GLY A 67 -15.49 -12.99 10.30
C GLY A 67 -16.98 -13.22 9.97
N ASP A 68 -17.79 -12.17 10.09
CA ASP A 68 -19.23 -12.23 9.77
C ASP A 68 -19.49 -12.35 8.26
N GLU A 69 -18.77 -11.57 7.44
CA GLU A 69 -19.01 -11.48 6.00
C GLU A 69 -18.29 -12.56 5.18
N ALA A 70 -17.17 -13.07 5.70
CA ALA A 70 -16.39 -14.11 5.07
C ALA A 70 -15.91 -15.15 6.09
N PRO A 71 -16.84 -15.92 6.70
CA PRO A 71 -16.48 -17.00 7.62
C PRO A 71 -15.53 -17.98 6.93
N ASP A 72 -14.48 -18.37 7.65
CA ASP A 72 -13.38 -19.22 7.18
C ASP A 72 -12.69 -18.76 5.89
N PHE A 73 -12.89 -17.48 5.51
CA PHE A 73 -12.44 -16.86 4.28
C PHE A 73 -13.01 -17.50 3.01
N GLU A 74 -14.23 -18.06 3.05
CA GLU A 74 -14.82 -18.80 1.92
C GLU A 74 -15.88 -18.02 1.14
N SER A 75 -16.32 -16.87 1.65
CA SER A 75 -17.40 -16.10 1.04
C SER A 75 -17.04 -15.55 -0.35
N GLN A 76 -18.00 -15.66 -1.27
CA GLN A 76 -17.96 -15.11 -2.62
C GLN A 76 -18.92 -13.92 -2.79
N ASN A 77 -19.31 -13.27 -1.69
CA ASN A 77 -20.27 -12.17 -1.66
C ASN A 77 -19.72 -10.80 -2.15
N GLY A 78 -18.56 -10.77 -2.81
CA GLY A 78 -17.95 -9.51 -3.24
C GLY A 78 -17.12 -8.81 -2.17
N THR A 79 -16.92 -9.44 -1.00
CA THR A 79 -15.94 -8.98 0.00
C THR A 79 -14.55 -8.84 -0.61
N VAL A 80 -13.91 -7.69 -0.35
CA VAL A 80 -12.55 -7.37 -0.76
C VAL A 80 -11.72 -7.10 0.50
N ILE A 81 -10.52 -7.66 0.57
CA ILE A 81 -9.53 -7.26 1.58
C ILE A 81 -8.50 -6.38 0.90
N CYS A 82 -8.46 -5.11 1.30
CA CYS A 82 -7.40 -4.20 0.91
C CYS A 82 -6.23 -4.30 1.90
N ASN A 83 -5.02 -4.23 1.37
CA ASN A 83 -3.80 -4.42 2.15
C ASN A 83 -2.81 -3.32 1.85
N VAL A 84 -2.16 -2.80 2.88
CA VAL A 84 -1.02 -1.91 2.78
C VAL A 84 0.15 -2.55 3.48
N GLY A 85 1.21 -2.82 2.73
CA GLY A 85 2.44 -3.40 3.25
C GLY A 85 3.60 -2.42 3.22
N SER A 86 4.29 -2.21 4.34
CA SER A 86 5.45 -1.32 4.42
C SER A 86 6.58 -1.86 5.30
N GLY A 87 7.80 -1.41 5.04
CA GLY A 87 9.01 -1.80 5.77
C GLY A 87 10.02 -2.49 4.85
N GLY A 88 10.69 -3.52 5.35
CA GLY A 88 11.68 -4.27 4.59
C GLY A 88 13.04 -4.33 5.29
N VAL A 89 14.11 -4.32 4.49
CA VAL A 89 15.48 -4.60 4.96
C VAL A 89 15.92 -3.64 6.07
N SER A 90 15.61 -2.35 5.95
CA SER A 90 16.03 -1.32 6.91
C SER A 90 15.44 -1.45 8.30
N ARG A 91 14.29 -2.11 8.45
CA ARG A 91 13.59 -2.27 9.73
C ARG A 91 13.55 -3.71 10.23
N GLN A 92 14.12 -4.66 9.47
CA GLN A 92 14.01 -6.10 9.69
C GLN A 92 12.57 -6.61 9.90
N VAL A 93 11.60 -5.84 9.41
CA VAL A 93 10.17 -6.12 9.54
C VAL A 93 9.43 -5.54 8.36
N TYR A 94 8.47 -6.31 7.85
CA TYR A 94 7.50 -5.90 6.86
C TYR A 94 6.11 -6.02 7.48
N ARG A 95 5.47 -4.87 7.68
CA ARG A 95 4.15 -4.77 8.33
C ARG A 95 3.07 -4.67 7.28
N VAL A 96 2.02 -5.45 7.44
CA VAL A 96 0.84 -5.45 6.59
C VAL A 96 -0.36 -5.08 7.44
N VAL A 97 -1.07 -4.04 7.02
CA VAL A 97 -2.37 -3.66 7.56
C VAL A 97 -3.42 -4.07 6.54
N SER A 98 -4.43 -4.80 7.01
CA SER A 98 -5.50 -5.37 6.19
C SER A 98 -6.86 -4.87 6.69
N TYR A 99 -7.71 -4.47 5.75
CA TYR A 99 -9.07 -4.01 6.01
C TYR A 99 -10.04 -4.63 5.01
N ALA A 100 -11.09 -5.26 5.51
CA ALA A 100 -12.11 -5.91 4.71
C ALA A 100 -13.28 -4.94 4.45
N HIS A 101 -13.85 -4.97 3.24
CA HIS A 101 -15.03 -4.18 2.92
C HIS A 101 -15.79 -4.79 1.74
N ASP A 102 -17.05 -4.39 1.57
CA ASP A 102 -17.80 -4.70 0.36
C ASP A 102 -17.29 -3.88 -0.83
N LYS A 103 -17.34 -4.44 -2.04
CA LYS A 103 -16.89 -3.76 -3.25
C LYS A 103 -17.67 -2.46 -3.53
N SER A 104 -18.92 -2.35 -3.08
CA SER A 104 -19.74 -1.14 -3.21
C SER A 104 -19.23 0.04 -2.39
N ALA A 105 -18.45 -0.19 -1.32
CA ALA A 105 -17.88 0.87 -0.49
C ALA A 105 -16.74 1.64 -1.20
N ILE A 106 -16.22 1.12 -2.32
CA ILE A 106 -15.13 1.76 -3.06
C ILE A 106 -15.59 3.09 -3.65
N GLY A 107 -14.98 4.18 -3.18
CA GLY A 107 -15.24 5.53 -3.68
C GLY A 107 -16.35 6.29 -2.93
N GLU A 108 -16.96 5.68 -1.92
CA GLU A 108 -17.94 6.32 -1.05
C GLU A 108 -17.34 7.53 -0.31
N PHE A 109 -16.11 7.37 0.19
CA PHE A 109 -15.41 8.40 0.94
C PHE A 109 -14.50 9.24 0.04
N LYS A 110 -14.83 10.53 -0.10
CA LYS A 110 -13.98 11.50 -0.80
C LYS A 110 -12.82 11.93 0.10
N LYS A 111 -11.60 11.48 -0.24
CA LYS A 111 -10.39 11.86 0.48
C LYS A 111 -10.00 13.32 0.19
N VAL A 112 -9.74 14.09 1.24
CA VAL A 112 -9.03 15.36 1.12
C VAL A 112 -7.57 15.05 0.83
N ARG A 113 -7.05 15.57 -0.29
CA ARG A 113 -5.65 15.38 -0.68
C ARG A 113 -4.81 16.53 -0.16
N LEU A 114 -3.60 16.22 0.34
CA LEU A 114 -2.62 17.23 0.74
C LEU A 114 -2.12 18.06 -0.45
N HIS A 115 -2.11 17.48 -1.65
CA HIS A 115 -1.63 18.09 -2.88
C HIS A 115 -2.32 17.50 -4.13
N LYS A 116 -2.15 18.13 -5.30
CA LYS A 116 -2.67 17.60 -6.56
C LYS A 116 -1.86 16.38 -7.01
N ALA A 117 -2.45 15.55 -7.88
CA ALA A 117 -1.71 14.46 -8.52
C ALA A 117 -0.46 15.01 -9.23
N GLY A 118 0.70 14.35 -9.03
CA GLY A 118 1.98 14.78 -9.58
C GLY A 118 2.69 15.91 -8.82
N GLN A 119 2.16 16.32 -7.65
CA GLN A 119 2.81 17.31 -6.78
C GLN A 119 3.24 16.65 -5.47
N GLU A 120 4.35 15.92 -5.49
CA GLU A 120 4.74 15.06 -4.36
C GLU A 120 5.41 15.82 -3.20
N GLN A 121 5.71 17.12 -3.36
CA GLN A 121 6.40 17.94 -2.37
C GLN A 121 5.74 19.31 -2.16
N VAL A 122 5.85 19.82 -0.93
CA VAL A 122 5.47 21.20 -0.59
C VAL A 122 6.76 22.01 -0.43
N GLY A 123 6.97 23.01 -1.31
CA GLY A 123 8.01 24.03 -1.09
C GLY A 123 9.28 23.96 -1.93
N GLU A 124 9.37 23.13 -2.97
CA GLU A 124 10.44 23.30 -3.96
C GLU A 124 10.13 24.52 -4.86
N GLU A 125 10.75 25.66 -4.58
CA GLU A 125 10.88 26.71 -5.57
C GLU A 125 11.55 26.10 -6.81
N ASN A 126 10.78 25.91 -7.89
CA ASN A 126 11.30 25.54 -9.19
C ASN A 126 12.54 26.37 -9.49
N GLU A 127 13.65 25.76 -9.95
CA GLU A 127 14.84 26.51 -10.37
C GLU A 127 14.52 27.61 -11.41
N LYS A 128 13.44 27.43 -12.17
CA LYS A 128 12.90 28.43 -13.09
C LYS A 128 12.44 29.70 -12.36
N ASP A 129 11.84 29.58 -11.19
CA ASP A 129 11.41 30.71 -10.35
C ASP A 129 12.60 31.39 -9.66
N LYS A 130 13.64 30.62 -9.27
CA LYS A 130 14.93 31.17 -8.83
C LYS A 130 15.61 32.01 -9.92
N LYS A 131 15.63 31.53 -11.18
CA LYS A 131 16.16 32.29 -12.34
C LYS A 131 15.33 33.53 -12.66
N LYS A 132 13.99 33.48 -12.49
CA LYS A 132 13.10 34.63 -12.73
C LYS A 132 13.24 35.72 -11.67
N LYS A 133 13.36 35.36 -10.38
CA LYS A 133 13.65 36.32 -9.29
C LYS A 133 15.03 36.97 -9.45
N LYS A 134 16.07 36.20 -9.80
CA LYS A 134 17.42 36.76 -10.07
C LYS A 134 17.46 37.77 -11.23
N ARG A 135 16.58 37.63 -12.24
CA ARG A 135 16.52 38.57 -13.38
C ARG A 135 15.69 39.84 -13.10
N ARG A 136 14.89 39.86 -12.04
CA ARG A 136 14.05 41.02 -11.66
C ARG A 136 14.65 41.89 -10.55
N GLY A 137 15.73 41.44 -9.92
CA GLY A 137 16.46 42.18 -8.87
C GLY A 137 17.76 42.83 -9.34
N LYS A 138 17.87 43.20 -10.63
CA LYS A 138 19.00 43.92 -11.21
C LYS A 138 18.50 45.14 -11.96
#